data_AF-L0F3Y4-F1
#
_entry.id   AF-L0F3Y4-F1
#
_cell.length_a   1.000
_cell.length_b   1.000
_cell.length_c   1.000
_cell.angle_alpha   90.00
_cell.angle_beta   90.00
_cell.angle_gamma   90.00
#
_symmetry.space_group_name_H-M   'P 1'
#
loop_
_entity.id
_entity.type
_entity.pdbx_description
1 polymer ?
#
loop_
_entity_poly.entity_id
_entity_poly.type
_entity_poly.pdbx_seq_one_letter_code
_entity_poly.pdbx_strand_id
1 'polypeptide(L)'
;MSFTIKSKNDVFKFALPLHDYLSLHGKLEEAEVLASLVDSCYPEDAQALEAHRRAFKQIRETIKDFPSEYQHALDDALRVLSE
;
A
#
# COMPACT_ATOMS: atom_id res chain seq x y z
N MET A 1 -5.52 -13.03 7.42
CA MET A 1 -6.35 -11.89 7.87
C MET A 1 -6.82 -11.23 6.58
N SER A 2 -8.12 -11.24 6.28
CA SER A 2 -8.59 -10.69 5.01
C SER A 2 -8.63 -9.17 5.06
N PHE A 3 -7.71 -8.52 4.33
CA PHE A 3 -7.75 -7.07 4.12
C PHE A 3 -8.90 -6.76 3.15
N THR A 4 -9.95 -6.15 3.66
CA THR A 4 -11.10 -5.75 2.83
C THR A 4 -10.97 -4.27 2.54
N ILE A 5 -10.51 -3.92 1.33
CA ILE A 5 -10.39 -2.52 0.91
C ILE A 5 -11.69 -2.13 0.21
N LYS A 6 -12.37 -1.08 0.68
CA LYS A 6 -13.61 -0.59 0.05
C LYS A 6 -13.66 0.93 -0.03
N SER A 7 -12.70 1.61 0.57
CA SER A 7 -12.67 3.06 0.69
C SER A 7 -11.24 3.53 0.81
N LYS A 8 -11.01 4.82 0.49
CA LYS A 8 -9.69 5.47 0.57
C LYS A 8 -9.08 5.34 1.97
N ASN A 9 -9.90 5.40 3.01
CA ASN A 9 -9.47 5.14 4.39
C ASN A 9 -8.90 3.73 4.61
N ASP A 10 -9.45 2.70 3.96
CA ASP A 10 -8.93 1.33 4.06
C ASP A 10 -7.57 1.18 3.37
N VAL A 11 -7.33 1.95 2.29
CA VAL A 11 -6.03 2.02 1.61
C VAL A 11 -4.95 2.50 2.58
N PHE A 12 -5.20 3.57 3.33
CA PHE A 12 -4.25 4.07 4.33
C PHE A 12 -4.02 3.06 5.45
N LYS A 13 -5.08 2.40 5.93
CA LYS A 13 -4.96 1.33 6.94
C LYS A 13 -4.18 0.13 6.44
N PHE A 14 -4.23 -0.17 5.14
CA PHE A 14 -3.50 -1.27 4.52
C PHE A 14 -2.00 -0.95 4.30
N ALA A 15 -1.63 0.33 4.20
CA ALA A 15 -0.23 0.73 4.06
C ALA A 15 0.64 0.25 5.24
N LEU A 16 0.11 0.27 6.47
CA LEU A 16 0.79 -0.19 7.69
C LEU A 16 1.14 -1.70 7.68
N PRO A 17 0.18 -2.64 7.53
CA PRO A 17 0.49 -4.07 7.46
C PRO A 17 1.31 -4.43 6.22
N LEU A 18 1.16 -3.71 5.11
CA LEU A 18 2.01 -3.89 3.95
C LEU A 18 3.46 -3.48 4.24
N HIS A 19 3.68 -2.33 4.89
CA HIS A 19 5.00 -1.91 5.36
C HIS A 19 5.64 -2.94 6.29
N ASP A 20 4.89 -3.41 7.29
CA ASP A 20 5.36 -4.42 8.25
C ASP A 20 5.80 -5.71 7.53
N TYR A 21 4.97 -6.20 6.59
CA TYR A 21 5.32 -7.35 5.75
C TYR A 21 6.61 -7.12 4.95
N LEU A 22 6.74 -5.97 4.30
CA LEU A 22 7.93 -5.64 3.51
C LEU A 22 9.18 -5.57 4.39
N SER A 23 9.09 -4.96 5.57
CA SER A 23 10.19 -4.87 6.54
C SER A 23 10.62 -6.27 7.02
N LEU A 24 9.65 -7.12 7.37
CA LEU A 24 9.91 -8.50 7.81
C LEU A 24 10.52 -9.39 6.71
N HIS A 25 10.19 -9.12 5.45
CA HIS A 25 10.70 -9.85 4.28
C HIS A 25 11.97 -9.23 3.66
N GLY A 26 12.59 -8.25 4.32
CA GLY A 26 13.83 -7.62 3.88
C GLY A 26 13.68 -6.70 2.67
N LYS A 27 12.45 -6.28 2.35
CA LYS A 27 12.11 -5.33 1.28
C LYS A 27 12.17 -3.90 1.80
N LEU A 28 13.35 -3.52 2.29
CA LEU A 28 13.55 -2.27 3.02
C LEU A 28 13.34 -1.03 2.15
N GLU A 29 13.67 -1.08 0.85
CA GLU A 29 13.45 0.04 -0.09
C GLU A 29 11.94 0.31 -0.26
N GLU A 30 11.16 -0.72 -0.60
CA GLU A 30 9.70 -0.63 -0.69
C GLU A 30 9.04 -0.23 0.64
N ALA A 31 9.56 -0.74 1.76
CA ALA A 31 9.09 -0.37 3.09
C ALA A 31 9.36 1.11 3.38
N GLU A 32 10.56 1.62 3.11
CA GLU A 32 10.91 3.03 3.33
C GLU A 32 10.04 3.99 2.49
N VAL A 33 9.74 3.60 1.25
CA VAL A 33 8.79 4.34 0.40
C VAL A 33 7.42 4.43 1.08
N LEU A 34 6.91 3.33 1.64
CA LEU A 34 5.65 3.37 2.38
C LEU A 34 5.77 4.16 3.68
N ALA A 35 6.84 3.98 4.45
CA ALA A 35 7.08 4.67 5.71
C ALA A 35 6.99 6.19 5.52
N SER A 36 7.59 6.72 4.46
CA SER A 36 7.52 8.15 4.13
C SER A 36 6.09 8.63 3.84
N LEU A 37 5.23 7.75 3.33
CA LEU A 37 3.82 8.05 3.04
C LEU A 37 2.92 7.93 4.27
N VAL A 38 3.24 7.03 5.21
CA VAL A 38 2.47 6.86 6.45
C VAL A 38 2.88 7.87 7.53
N ASP A 39 4.18 8.21 7.58
CA ASP A 39 4.74 9.19 8.53
C ASP A 39 4.36 10.63 8.14
N SER A 40 4.28 10.90 6.84
CA SER A 40 3.66 12.12 6.38
C SER A 40 2.19 12.07 6.76
N CYS A 41 1.82 12.88 7.76
CA CYS A 41 0.46 13.15 8.20
C CYS A 41 -0.31 13.89 7.09
N TYR A 42 -0.36 13.28 5.90
CA TYR A 42 -1.07 13.83 4.77
C TYR A 42 -2.56 13.83 5.12
N PRO A 43 -3.25 14.96 4.97
CA PRO A 43 -4.71 14.92 4.89
C PRO A 43 -5.11 13.93 3.77
N GLU A 44 -6.34 13.42 3.79
CA GLU A 44 -6.93 12.54 2.77
C GLU A 44 -7.05 13.21 1.37
N ASP A 45 -6.12 14.12 1.06
CA ASP A 45 -5.96 14.87 -0.16
C ASP A 45 -5.50 14.00 -1.32
N ALA A 46 -5.83 14.45 -2.52
CA ALA A 46 -5.53 13.74 -3.75
C ALA A 46 -4.04 13.41 -3.93
N GLN A 47 -3.14 14.23 -3.38
CA GLN A 47 -1.70 14.01 -3.44
C GLN A 47 -1.25 12.80 -2.63
N ALA A 48 -1.84 12.57 -1.45
CA ALA A 48 -1.54 11.43 -0.59
C ALA A 48 -1.97 10.11 -1.25
N LEU A 49 -3.16 10.13 -1.84
CA LEU A 49 -3.75 9.00 -2.56
C LEU A 49 -2.93 8.66 -3.80
N GLU A 50 -2.48 9.67 -4.56
CA GLU A 50 -1.63 9.45 -5.73
C GLU A 50 -0.26 8.88 -5.34
N ALA A 51 0.32 9.35 -4.23
CA ALA A 51 1.58 8.83 -3.73
C ALA A 51 1.45 7.36 -3.27
N HIS A 52 0.38 7.01 -2.55
CA HIS A 52 0.05 5.62 -2.22
C HIS A 52 -0.15 4.76 -3.48
N ARG A 53 -0.86 5.27 -4.48
CA ARG A 53 -1.07 4.57 -5.76
C ARG A 53 0.25 4.26 -6.46
N ARG A 54 1.16 5.22 -6.51
CA ARG A 54 2.49 5.05 -7.11
C ARG A 54 3.33 4.04 -6.34
N ALA A 55 3.34 4.10 -5.01
CA ALA A 55 4.05 3.15 -4.17
C ALA A 55 3.51 1.72 -4.35
N PHE A 56 2.19 1.54 -4.25
CA PHE A 56 1.56 0.22 -4.41
C PHE A 56 1.79 -0.37 -5.80
N LYS A 57 1.78 0.46 -6.84
CA LYS A 57 2.09 0.00 -8.20
C LYS A 57 3.54 -0.47 -8.31
N GLN A 58 4.51 0.30 -7.81
CA GLN A 58 5.91 -0.12 -7.79
C GLN A 58 6.12 -1.40 -7.01
N ILE A 59 5.53 -1.51 -5.82
CA ILE A 59 5.59 -2.71 -4.96
C ILE A 59 5.06 -3.95 -5.69
N ARG A 60 3.93 -3.82 -6.40
CA ARG A 60 3.36 -4.89 -7.23
C ARG A 60 4.29 -5.32 -8.36
N GLU A 61 4.97 -4.37 -9.00
CA GLU A 61 5.87 -4.64 -10.13
C GLU A 61 7.19 -5.27 -9.66
N THR A 62 7.71 -4.84 -8.52
CA THR A 62 8.95 -5.33 -7.91
C THR A 62 8.79 -6.70 -7.26
N ILE A 63 7.69 -6.92 -6.53
CA ILE A 63 7.48 -8.14 -5.76
C ILE A 63 6.41 -8.97 -6.44
N LYS A 64 6.87 -9.98 -7.18
CA LYS A 64 5.98 -10.93 -7.88
C LYS A 64 5.45 -12.05 -6.99
N ASP A 65 6.16 -12.34 -5.90
CA ASP A 65 5.85 -13.41 -4.95
C ASP A 65 5.15 -12.85 -3.69
N PHE A 66 4.03 -12.16 -3.89
CA PHE A 66 3.18 -11.75 -2.78
C PHE A 66 2.20 -12.88 -2.43
N PRO A 67 1.89 -13.10 -1.14
CA PRO A 67 0.78 -13.94 -0.74
C PRO A 67 -0.52 -13.43 -1.39
N SER A 68 -1.39 -14.35 -1.79
CA SER A 68 -2.62 -14.01 -2.52
C SER A 68 -3.50 -13.01 -1.77
N GLU A 69 -3.53 -13.05 -0.43
CA GLU A 69 -4.24 -12.08 0.42
C GLU A 69 -3.74 -10.64 0.21
N TYR A 70 -2.42 -10.43 0.16
CA TYR A 70 -1.81 -9.12 -0.07
C TYR A 70 -1.96 -8.69 -1.53
N GLN A 71 -1.84 -9.61 -2.49
CA GLN A 71 -2.08 -9.29 -3.90
C GLN A 71 -3.51 -8.79 -4.12
N HIS A 72 -4.50 -9.49 -3.58
CA HIS A 72 -5.90 -9.08 -3.68
C HIS A 72 -6.13 -7.72 -3.02
N ALA A 73 -5.59 -7.51 -1.82
CA ALA A 73 -5.71 -6.24 -1.11
C ALA A 73 -5.05 -5.07 -1.86
N LEU A 74 -3.88 -5.31 -2.46
CA LEU A 74 -3.15 -4.32 -3.25
C LEU A 74 -3.89 -3.96 -4.53
N ASP A 75 -4.50 -4.95 -5.21
CA ASP A 75 -5.30 -4.73 -6.41
C ASP A 75 -6.58 -3.94 -6.09
N ASP A 76 -7.26 -4.29 -4.99
CA ASP A 76 -8.46 -3.59 -4.52
C ASP A 76 -8.15 -2.15 -4.09
N ALA A 77 -7.01 -1.95 -3.40
CA ALA A 77 -6.51 -0.62 -3.08
C ALA A 77 -6.20 0.22 -4.33
N LEU A 78 -5.53 -0.35 -5.32
CA LEU A 78 -5.25 0.34 -6.59
C LEU A 78 -6.54 0.69 -7.35
N ARG A 79 -7.58 -0.15 -7.25
CA ARG A 79 -8.90 0.09 -7.83
C ARG A 79 -9.60 1.27 -7.15
N VAL A 80 -9.66 1.28 -5.82
CA VAL A 80 -10.23 2.38 -5.02
C VAL A 80 -9.50 3.71 -5.25
N LEU A 81 -8.19 3.68 -5.52
CA LEU A 81 -7.38 4.85 -5.85
C LEU A 81 -7.47 5.29 -7.33
N SER A 82 -8.12 4.50 -8.18
CA SER A 82 -8.31 4.81 -9.61
C SER A 82 -9.75 5.26 -9.95
N GLU A 83 -10.68 5.20 -9.00
CA GLU A 83 -12.02 5.82 -9.03
C GLU A 83 -11.99 7.28 -8.54
#